data_AF-A0A949I8M4-F1
#
_entry.id   AF-A0A949I8M4-F1
#
_cell.length_a   1.000
_cell.length_b   1.000
_cell.length_c   1.000
_cell.angle_alpha   90.00
_cell.angle_beta   90.00
_cell.angle_gamma   90.00
#
_symmetry.space_group_name_H-M   'P 1'
#
loop_
_entity.id
_entity.type
_entity.pdbx_description
1 polymer ?
#
loop_
_entity_poly.entity_id
_entity_poly.type
_entity_poly.pdbx_seq_one_letter_code
_entity_poly.pdbx_strand_id
1 'polypeptide(L)'
;MTRMPLQQLALDLPPAEALHSFDSFFAGSNDALVDALMLLAASPKAPPAGAIYLHGEAGAGKTHVLHATCGAVTARGGHALYLSAGMAVGDWPVDPHSMT
;
A
#
# COMPACT_ATOMS: atom_id res chain seq x y z
N MET A 1 -11.61 41.06 2.73
CA MET A 1 -12.41 39.97 3.33
C MET A 1 -11.44 38.84 3.67
N THR A 2 -11.12 38.64 4.94
CA THR A 2 -10.11 37.68 5.40
C THR A 2 -10.76 36.31 5.59
N ARG A 3 -10.27 35.27 4.90
CA ARG A 3 -10.79 33.91 5.03
C ARG A 3 -10.39 33.37 6.41
N MET A 4 -11.36 32.99 7.25
CA MET A 4 -11.04 32.33 8.53
C MET A 4 -10.30 31.01 8.25
N PRO A 5 -9.27 30.67 9.04
CA PRO A 5 -8.55 29.41 8.86
C PRO A 5 -9.51 28.25 9.12
N LEU A 6 -9.51 27.26 8.22
CA LEU A 6 -10.26 26.03 8.41
C LEU A 6 -9.63 25.26 9.58
N GLN A 7 -10.40 25.04 10.65
CA GLN A 7 -10.00 24.13 11.72
C GLN A 7 -10.32 22.70 11.29
N GLN A 8 -9.27 21.91 11.03
CA GLN A 8 -9.40 20.48 10.80
C GLN A 8 -9.74 19.80 12.12
N LEU A 9 -10.92 19.17 12.17
CA LEU A 9 -11.32 18.32 13.29
C LEU A 9 -10.69 16.94 13.10
N ALA A 10 -10.10 16.39 14.16
CA ALA A 10 -9.59 15.02 14.14
C ALA A 10 -10.78 14.05 13.98
N LEU A 11 -10.76 13.29 12.88
CA LEU A 11 -11.75 12.26 12.62
C LEU A 11 -11.15 10.93 13.03
N ASP A 12 -11.71 10.32 14.07
CA ASP A 12 -11.24 9.04 14.60
C ASP A 12 -11.77 7.89 13.74
N LEU A 13 -11.21 7.78 12.54
CA LEU A 13 -11.42 6.66 11.65
C LEU A 13 -10.23 5.70 11.79
N PRO A 14 -10.48 4.37 11.78
CA PRO A 14 -9.40 3.43 11.58
C PRO A 14 -8.68 3.76 10.26
N PRO A 15 -7.36 3.58 10.18
CA PRO A 15 -6.62 3.79 8.94
C PRO A 15 -7.28 2.98 7.82
N ALA A 16 -7.47 3.59 6.64
CA ALA A 16 -8.08 2.89 5.51
C ALA A 16 -7.28 1.63 5.14
N GLU A 17 -5.97 1.63 5.37
CA GLU A 17 -5.09 0.47 5.20
C GLU A 17 -5.50 -0.72 6.08
N ALA A 18 -6.06 -0.47 7.27
CA ALA A 18 -6.50 -1.53 8.18
C ALA A 18 -7.73 -2.28 7.65
N LEU A 19 -8.47 -1.73 6.68
CA LEU A 19 -9.63 -2.36 6.04
C LEU A 19 -9.24 -3.25 4.85
N HIS A 20 -8.05 -3.06 4.29
CA HIS A 20 -7.57 -3.78 3.11
C HIS A 20 -6.60 -4.90 3.53
N SER A 21 -7.13 -6.10 3.74
CA SER A 21 -6.34 -7.30 4.03
C SER A 21 -6.55 -8.37 2.94
N PHE A 22 -5.69 -9.38 2.92
CA PHE A 22 -5.92 -10.54 2.05
C PHE A 22 -7.16 -11.33 2.47
N ASP A 23 -7.51 -11.34 3.77
CA ASP A 23 -8.73 -11.97 4.27
C ASP A 23 -10.01 -11.29 3.77
N SER A 24 -9.97 -9.98 3.52
CA SER A 24 -11.08 -9.21 2.96
C SER A 24 -11.05 -9.09 1.43
N PHE A 25 -10.10 -9.77 0.76
CA PHE A 25 -9.96 -9.76 -0.69
C PHE A 25 -10.55 -11.04 -1.31
N PHE A 26 -11.50 -10.88 -2.24
CA PHE A 26 -12.02 -12.01 -3.01
C PHE A 26 -11.07 -12.33 -4.18
N ALA A 27 -10.28 -13.40 -4.05
CA ALA A 27 -9.27 -13.76 -5.04
C ALA A 27 -9.86 -14.17 -6.41
N GLY A 28 -10.99 -14.91 -6.42
CA GLY A 28 -11.52 -15.49 -7.65
C GLY A 28 -10.47 -16.39 -8.32
N SER A 29 -10.08 -16.09 -9.56
CA SER A 29 -9.02 -16.83 -10.27
C SER A 29 -7.60 -16.30 -10.00
N ASN A 30 -7.41 -15.39 -9.04
CA ASN A 30 -6.13 -14.73 -8.77
C ASN A 30 -5.33 -15.35 -7.62
N ASP A 31 -5.57 -16.61 -7.24
CA ASP A 31 -4.88 -17.25 -6.11
C ASP A 31 -3.36 -17.22 -6.25
N ALA A 32 -2.84 -17.52 -7.46
CA ALA A 32 -1.40 -17.47 -7.73
C ALA A 32 -0.79 -16.06 -7.52
N LEU A 33 -1.58 -15.01 -7.78
CA LEU A 33 -1.16 -13.64 -7.51
C LEU A 33 -1.12 -13.36 -6.00
N VAL A 34 -2.16 -13.79 -5.27
CA VAL A 34 -2.23 -13.64 -3.81
C VAL A 34 -1.06 -14.35 -3.14
N ASP A 35 -0.75 -15.57 -3.56
CA ASP A 35 0.39 -16.34 -3.07
C ASP A 35 1.72 -15.62 -3.34
N ALA A 36 1.90 -15.07 -4.54
CA ALA A 36 3.11 -14.33 -4.89
C ALA A 36 3.28 -13.05 -4.04
N LEU A 37 2.20 -12.33 -3.77
CA LEU A 37 2.22 -11.13 -2.91
C LEU A 37 2.47 -11.48 -1.44
N MET A 38 1.88 -12.56 -0.93
CA MET A 38 2.12 -13.08 0.42
C MET A 38 3.58 -13.52 0.59
N LEU A 39 4.16 -14.17 -0.42
CA LEU A 39 5.58 -14.54 -0.44
C LEU A 39 6.47 -13.28 -0.46
N LEU A 40 6.15 -12.29 -1.29
CA LEU A 40 6.86 -11.01 -1.33
C LEU A 40 6.83 -10.32 0.04
N ALA A 41 5.66 -10.30 0.70
CA ALA A 41 5.50 -9.69 2.02
C ALA A 41 6.30 -10.44 3.11
N ALA A 42 6.37 -11.77 3.03
CA ALA A 42 7.13 -12.59 3.97
C ALA A 42 8.64 -12.54 3.71
N SER A 43 9.07 -12.34 2.48
CA SER A 43 10.47 -12.36 2.07
C SER A 43 10.69 -11.51 0.81
N PRO A 44 10.97 -10.20 0.96
CA PRO A 44 11.10 -9.28 -0.17
C PRO A 44 12.19 -9.64 -1.19
N LYS A 45 13.17 -10.46 -0.78
CA LYS A 45 14.25 -10.98 -1.64
C LYS A 45 13.95 -12.34 -2.30
N ALA A 46 12.82 -12.96 -1.99
CA ALA A 46 12.47 -14.30 -2.47
C ALA A 46 11.94 -14.38 -3.91
N PRO A 47 11.16 -13.42 -4.45
CA PRO A 47 10.69 -13.54 -5.83
C PRO A 47 11.86 -13.40 -6.83
N PRO A 48 11.96 -14.27 -7.85
CA PRO A 48 13.09 -14.30 -8.78
C PRO A 48 13.24 -13.02 -9.63
N ALA A 49 12.17 -12.24 -9.77
CA ALA A 49 12.15 -11.00 -10.55
C ALA A 49 12.38 -9.72 -9.71
N GLY A 50 12.39 -9.81 -8.37
CA GLY A 50 12.54 -8.65 -7.47
C GLY A 50 11.38 -7.63 -7.47
N ALA A 51 10.44 -7.74 -8.42
CA ALA A 51 9.27 -6.85 -8.56
C ALA A 51 8.07 -7.61 -9.13
N ILE A 52 6.86 -7.17 -8.77
CA ILE A 52 5.58 -7.67 -9.31
C ILE A 52 4.85 -6.49 -9.96
N TYR A 53 4.41 -6.68 -11.20
CA TYR A 53 3.59 -5.70 -11.92
C TYR A 53 2.14 -6.17 -12.00
N LEU A 54 1.21 -5.32 -11.58
CA LEU A 54 -0.23 -5.60 -11.53
C LEU A 54 -0.95 -4.80 -12.63
N HIS A 55 -1.71 -5.48 -13.49
CA HIS A 55 -2.56 -4.84 -14.48
C HIS A 55 -3.98 -5.40 -14.44
N GLY A 56 -4.93 -4.62 -14.94
CA GLY A 56 -6.34 -4.99 -14.95
C GLY A 56 -7.24 -3.76 -14.96
N GLU A 57 -8.54 -3.98 -15.15
CA GLU A 57 -9.55 -2.94 -15.25
C GLU A 57 -9.65 -2.02 -14.01
N ALA A 58 -10.27 -0.87 -14.18
CA ALA A 58 -10.65 -0.02 -13.04
C ALA A 58 -11.56 -0.81 -12.08
N GLY A 59 -11.31 -0.71 -10.78
CA GLY A 59 -12.07 -1.45 -9.76
C GLY A 59 -11.64 -2.91 -9.56
N ALA A 60 -10.65 -3.44 -10.29
CA ALA A 60 -10.17 -4.82 -10.12
C ALA A 60 -9.42 -5.10 -8.79
N GLY A 61 -9.44 -4.20 -7.81
CA GLY A 61 -8.82 -4.41 -6.50
C GLY A 61 -7.30 -4.20 -6.42
N LYS A 62 -6.67 -3.61 -7.44
CA LYS A 62 -5.20 -3.34 -7.45
C LYS A 62 -4.72 -2.56 -6.21
N THR A 63 -5.44 -1.51 -5.82
CA THR A 63 -5.12 -0.73 -4.61
C THR A 63 -5.31 -1.56 -3.34
N HIS A 64 -6.34 -2.40 -3.28
CA HIS A 64 -6.62 -3.26 -2.14
C HIS A 64 -5.46 -4.23 -1.90
N VAL A 65 -5.00 -4.94 -2.93
CA VAL A 65 -3.91 -5.92 -2.77
C VAL A 65 -2.57 -5.25 -2.47
N LEU A 66 -2.33 -4.02 -2.97
CA LEU A 66 -1.14 -3.24 -2.60
C LEU A 66 -1.17 -2.86 -1.11
N HIS A 67 -2.30 -2.36 -0.61
CA HIS A 67 -2.47 -2.03 0.81
C HIS A 67 -2.37 -3.29 1.68
N ALA A 68 -2.99 -4.40 1.28
CA ALA A 68 -2.90 -5.68 1.97
C ALA A 68 -1.46 -6.21 2.05
N THR A 69 -0.68 -6.03 0.98
CA THR A 69 0.74 -6.40 0.97
C THR A 69 1.53 -5.54 1.96
N CYS A 70 1.34 -4.23 1.97
CA CYS A 70 1.96 -3.34 2.94
C CYS A 70 1.58 -3.71 4.39
N GLY A 71 0.30 -3.98 4.65
CA GLY A 71 -0.20 -4.43 5.95
C GLY A 71 0.41 -5.76 6.38
N ALA A 72 0.56 -6.72 5.45
CA ALA A 72 1.18 -8.02 5.74
C ALA A 72 2.68 -7.89 6.09
N VAL A 73 3.40 -6.94 5.48
CA VAL A 73 4.79 -6.62 5.82
C VAL A 73 4.88 -5.98 7.21
N THR A 74 4.07 -4.96 7.49
CA THR A 74 4.11 -4.23 8.77
C THR A 74 3.65 -5.09 9.95
N ALA A 75 2.66 -5.97 9.76
CA ALA A 75 2.23 -6.94 10.77
C ALA A 75 3.34 -7.91 11.20
N ARG A 76 4.37 -8.10 10.36
CA ARG A 76 5.57 -8.91 10.66
C ARG A 76 6.72 -8.10 11.24
N GLY A 77 6.52 -6.81 11.51
CA GLY A 77 7.56 -5.88 11.98
C GLY A 77 8.47 -5.34 10.86
N GLY A 78 8.10 -5.56 9.59
CA GLY A 78 8.82 -4.99 8.45
C GLY A 78 8.40 -3.54 8.15
N HIS A 79 9.16 -2.90 7.26
CA HIS A 79 8.83 -1.57 6.74
C HIS A 79 8.28 -1.70 5.32
N ALA A 80 7.15 -1.04 5.07
CA ALA A 80 6.53 -0.95 3.76
C ALA A 80 6.12 0.50 3.49
N LEU A 81 6.15 0.89 2.22
CA LEU A 81 5.72 2.22 1.78
C LEU A 81 4.78 2.07 0.59
N TYR A 82 3.58 2.62 0.72
CA TYR A 82 2.62 2.73 -0.38
C TYR A 82 2.75 4.10 -1.05
N LEU A 83 2.80 4.09 -2.38
CA LEU A 83 3.17 5.23 -3.20
C LEU A 83 2.12 5.38 -4.29
N SER A 84 1.22 6.34 -4.09
CA SER A 84 0.16 6.62 -5.05
C SER A 84 0.73 7.32 -6.27
N ALA A 85 0.36 6.88 -7.48
CA ALA A 85 0.77 7.53 -8.72
C ALA A 85 0.30 9.00 -8.85
N GLY A 86 -0.71 9.40 -8.06
CA GLY A 86 -1.19 10.79 -8.00
C GLY A 86 -0.45 11.68 -7.01
N MET A 87 0.50 11.15 -6.22
CA MET A 87 1.26 11.92 -5.25
C MET A 87 2.31 12.79 -5.97
N ALA A 88 2.40 14.07 -5.63
CA ALA A 88 3.47 14.91 -6.15
C ALA A 88 4.81 14.43 -5.62
N VAL A 89 5.86 14.48 -6.44
CA VAL A 89 7.21 14.03 -6.05
C VAL A 89 7.73 14.77 -4.81
N GLY A 90 7.35 16.05 -4.64
CA GLY A 90 7.72 16.85 -3.47
C GLY A 90 7.08 16.40 -2.15
N ASP A 91 6.01 15.61 -2.22
CA ASP A 91 5.29 15.10 -1.05
C ASP A 91 5.69 13.66 -0.69
N TRP A 92 6.68 13.11 -1.40
CA TRP A 92 7.16 11.78 -1.10
C TRP A 92 7.81 11.74 0.28
N PRO A 93 7.54 10.71 1.10
CA PRO A 93 8.22 10.52 2.37
C PRO A 93 9.63 9.95 2.11
N VAL A 94 10.49 10.74 1.47
CA VAL A 94 11.93 10.48 1.42
C VAL A 94 12.53 11.11 2.66
N ASP A 95 13.36 10.37 3.38
CA ASP A 95 14.28 11.00 4.32
C ASP A 95 15.30 11.82 3.50
N PRO A 96 15.35 13.16 3.63
CA PRO A 96 16.28 13.99 2.89
C PRO A 96 17.76 13.65 3.16
N HIS A 97 18.06 12.85 4.18
CA HIS A 97 19.42 12.43 4.53
C HIS A 97 19.85 11.10 3.90
N SER A 98 18.96 10.38 3.21
CA SER A 98 19.26 9.06 2.62
C SER A 98 19.83 9.09 1.19
N MET A 99 20.18 10.27 0.64
CA MET A 99 20.74 10.43 -0.73
C MET A 99 22.22 10.82 -0.77
N THR A 100 22.98 10.52 0.29
CA THR A 100 24.45 10.74 0.34
C THR A 100 25.17 9.39 0.39
#